data_AF-A0A498C6G0-F1
#
_entry.id   AF-A0A498C6G0-F1
#
_cell.length_a   1.000
_cell.length_b   1.000
_cell.length_c   1.000
_cell.angle_alpha   90.00
_cell.angle_beta   90.00
_cell.angle_gamma   90.00
#
_symmetry.space_group_name_H-M   'P 1'
#
loop_
_entity.id
_entity.type
_entity.pdbx_description
1 polymer ?
#
loop_
_entity_poly.entity_id
_entity_poly.type
_entity_poly.pdbx_seq_one_letter_code
_entity_poly.pdbx_strand_id
1 'polypeptide(L)'
;MDKSEIAISISLGSLLVSLGGLLFTIHSSRKASRIERARVYDKVYHDASDLLVYNYKKKIEEPYRSEDKFLEKAVNEYESSHWLEQMYGFNIDYPEGVESEEAKREYRRKVSDEYHKHQREKHVDSFVETMENRSPVFNLDNQEFAERFNRLVDHVTHNLSYFSAPVVECWEKMRFLSPEKVRNEYVSLRRVNESACEPIEEPIEDPYLGILLIIRHEYRELNKPLKTKWAEFWFNLTTIRYRVRRIFNKKRQWDV
;
A
#
# COMPACT_ATOMS: atom_id res chain seq x y z
N MET A 1 33.43 -40.68 -45.95
CA MET A 1 32.20 -40.12 -45.35
C MET A 1 31.06 -40.55 -46.23
N ASP A 2 30.17 -41.36 -45.67
CA ASP A 2 29.02 -41.86 -46.41
C ASP A 2 27.95 -40.76 -46.53
N LYS A 3 27.23 -40.74 -47.66
CA LYS A 3 26.16 -39.76 -47.93
C LYS A 3 25.06 -39.76 -46.85
N SER A 4 24.88 -40.90 -46.18
CA SER A 4 23.99 -41.07 -45.02
C SER A 4 24.46 -40.29 -43.78
N GLU A 5 25.76 -40.31 -43.47
CA GLU A 5 26.33 -39.58 -42.33
C GLU A 5 26.22 -38.05 -42.52
N ILE A 6 26.36 -37.60 -43.77
CA ILE A 6 26.16 -36.19 -44.15
C ILE A 6 24.67 -35.81 -44.03
N ALA A 7 23.74 -36.66 -44.48
CA ALA A 7 22.31 -36.41 -44.35
C ALA A 7 21.84 -36.39 -42.88
N ILE A 8 22.37 -37.29 -42.04
CA ILE A 8 22.08 -37.34 -40.60
C ILE A 8 22.62 -36.08 -39.91
N SER A 9 23.83 -35.62 -40.23
CA SER A 9 24.39 -34.41 -39.62
C SER A 9 23.66 -33.13 -40.03
N ILE A 10 23.21 -33.03 -41.29
CA ILE A 10 22.36 -31.92 -41.77
C ILE A 10 20.98 -31.95 -41.09
N SER A 11 20.37 -33.12 -40.95
CA SER A 11 19.09 -33.29 -40.26
C SER A 11 19.19 -32.93 -38.77
N LEU A 12 20.24 -33.37 -38.08
CA LEU A 12 20.50 -32.98 -36.69
C LEU A 12 20.75 -31.46 -36.55
N GLY A 13 21.52 -30.88 -37.48
CA GLY A 13 21.78 -29.43 -37.50
C GLY A 13 20.51 -28.60 -37.70
N SER A 14 19.64 -29.00 -38.64
CA SER A 14 18.35 -28.33 -38.87
C SER A 14 17.38 -28.44 -37.68
N LEU A 15 17.38 -29.58 -36.99
CA LEU A 15 16.60 -29.80 -35.77
C LEU A 15 17.11 -28.93 -34.61
N LEU A 16 18.43 -28.81 -34.43
CA LEU A 16 19.03 -27.96 -33.41
C LEU A 16 18.75 -26.47 -33.66
N VAL A 17 18.83 -26.01 -34.91
CA VAL A 17 18.48 -24.63 -35.29
C VAL A 17 17.00 -24.34 -35.02
N SER A 18 16.12 -25.29 -35.34
CA SER A 18 14.67 -25.16 -35.11
C SER A 18 14.34 -25.13 -33.61
N LEU A 19 14.95 -26.00 -32.81
CA LEU A 19 14.82 -25.99 -31.34
C LEU A 19 15.38 -24.70 -30.73
N GLY A 20 16.52 -24.21 -31.22
CA GLY A 20 17.10 -22.94 -30.81
C GLY A 20 16.16 -21.76 -31.09
N GLY A 21 15.56 -21.72 -32.29
CA GLY A 21 14.57 -20.73 -32.66
C GLY A 21 13.30 -20.79 -31.81
N LEU A 22 12.81 -21.99 -31.51
CA LEU A 22 11.65 -22.21 -30.63
C LEU A 22 11.95 -21.75 -29.19
N LEU A 23 13.11 -22.10 -28.63
CA LEU A 23 13.50 -21.65 -27.30
C LEU A 23 13.66 -20.13 -27.23
N PHE A 24 14.24 -19.52 -28.28
CA PHE A 24 14.39 -18.08 -28.37
C PHE A 24 13.04 -17.36 -28.44
N THR A 25 12.09 -17.87 -29.23
CA THR A 25 10.73 -17.30 -29.32
C THR A 25 9.93 -17.48 -28.03
N ILE A 26 10.08 -18.60 -27.33
CA ILE A 26 9.52 -18.78 -25.97
C ILE A 26 10.15 -17.79 -25.00
N HIS A 27 11.47 -17.58 -25.07
CA HIS A 27 12.14 -16.64 -24.19
C HIS A 27 11.72 -15.19 -24.46
N SER A 28 11.67 -14.79 -25.73
CA SER A 28 11.29 -13.44 -26.14
C SER A 28 9.82 -13.14 -25.81
N SER A 29 8.91 -14.08 -26.05
CA SER A 29 7.50 -13.94 -25.67
C SER A 29 7.30 -13.83 -24.17
N ARG A 30 8.00 -14.63 -23.36
CA ARG A 30 7.98 -14.50 -21.89
C ARG A 30 8.53 -13.15 -21.43
N LYS A 31 9.59 -12.64 -22.06
CA LYS A 31 10.14 -11.32 -21.74
C LYS A 31 9.15 -10.20 -22.10
N ALA A 32 8.54 -10.27 -23.29
CA ALA A 32 7.53 -9.32 -23.73
C ALA A 32 6.31 -9.31 -22.80
N SER A 33 5.79 -10.49 -22.45
CA SER A 33 4.67 -10.65 -21.51
C SER A 33 4.99 -10.05 -20.12
N ARG A 34 6.23 -10.23 -19.62
CA ARG A 34 6.66 -9.59 -18.36
C ARG A 34 6.71 -8.07 -18.44
N ILE A 35 7.17 -7.52 -19.57
CA ILE A 35 7.23 -6.06 -19.78
C ILE A 35 5.82 -5.49 -19.85
N GLU A 36 4.92 -6.11 -20.62
CA GLU A 36 3.53 -5.66 -20.71
C GLU A 36 2.81 -5.79 -19.37
N ARG A 37 3.04 -6.89 -18.63
CA ARG A 37 2.53 -7.01 -17.26
C ARG A 37 3.03 -5.87 -16.39
N ALA A 38 4.32 -5.54 -16.41
CA ALA A 38 4.84 -4.43 -15.63
C ALA A 38 4.18 -3.10 -16.01
N ARG A 39 4.01 -2.81 -17.32
CA ARG A 39 3.32 -1.62 -17.83
C ARG A 39 1.86 -1.56 -17.38
N VAL A 40 1.14 -2.69 -17.42
CA VAL A 40 -0.26 -2.77 -17.01
C VAL A 40 -0.41 -2.44 -15.52
N TYR A 41 0.47 -2.95 -14.66
CA TYR A 41 0.44 -2.61 -13.23
C TYR A 41 0.90 -1.18 -12.97
N ASP A 42 1.90 -0.68 -13.69
CA ASP A 42 2.41 0.69 -13.55
C ASP A 42 1.30 1.74 -13.69
N LYS A 43 0.43 1.54 -14.68
CA LYS A 43 -0.70 2.44 -14.97
C LYS A 43 -1.70 2.58 -13.81
N VAL A 44 -1.84 1.57 -12.96
CA VAL A 44 -2.78 1.56 -11.83
C VAL A 44 -2.09 1.64 -10.47
N TYR A 45 -0.78 1.47 -10.40
CA TYR A 45 -0.05 1.41 -9.13
C TYR A 45 -0.13 2.72 -8.34
N HIS A 46 0.08 3.86 -9.01
CA HIS A 46 0.03 5.16 -8.37
C HIS A 46 -1.37 5.50 -7.88
N ASP A 47 -2.39 5.26 -8.71
CA ASP A 47 -3.78 5.42 -8.30
C ASP A 47 -4.14 4.49 -7.14
N ALA A 48 -3.76 3.21 -7.19
CA ALA A 48 -4.00 2.28 -6.09
C ALA A 48 -3.35 2.76 -4.78
N SER A 49 -2.11 3.23 -4.85
CA SER A 49 -1.37 3.71 -3.69
C SER A 49 -1.95 5.01 -3.13
N ASP A 50 -2.37 5.93 -3.99
CA ASP A 50 -3.00 7.18 -3.57
C ASP A 50 -4.38 6.93 -2.94
N LEU A 51 -5.20 6.07 -3.54
CA LEU A 51 -6.53 5.73 -3.01
C LEU A 51 -6.43 5.07 -1.64
N LEU A 52 -5.43 4.19 -1.42
CA LEU A 52 -5.16 3.57 -0.12
C LEU A 52 -4.76 4.57 0.98
N VAL A 53 -4.21 5.73 0.60
CA VAL A 53 -3.71 6.75 1.53
C VAL A 53 -4.60 8.00 1.51
N TYR A 54 -5.73 7.97 0.81
CA TYR A 54 -6.60 9.12 0.60
C TYR A 54 -7.05 9.77 1.92
N ASN A 55 -7.61 8.97 2.83
CA ASN A 55 -8.06 9.46 4.14
C ASN A 55 -6.92 10.00 4.99
N TYR A 56 -5.75 9.38 4.90
CA TYR A 56 -4.56 9.87 5.60
C TYR A 56 -4.09 11.22 5.05
N LYS A 57 -4.04 11.39 3.73
CA LYS A 57 -3.70 12.69 3.11
C LYS A 57 -4.69 13.76 3.51
N LYS A 58 -5.99 13.47 3.40
CA LYS A 58 -7.05 14.40 3.77
C LYS A 58 -6.92 14.89 5.22
N LYS A 59 -6.69 13.98 6.17
CA LYS A 59 -6.50 14.33 7.59
C LYS A 59 -5.23 15.12 7.87
N ILE A 60 -4.15 14.87 7.14
CA ILE A 60 -2.91 15.64 7.29
C ILE A 60 -3.07 17.06 6.77
N GLU A 61 -3.79 17.20 5.65
CA GLU A 61 -4.03 18.48 4.98
C GLU A 61 -5.08 19.35 5.69
N GLU A 62 -5.82 18.81 6.67
CA GLU A 62 -6.76 19.59 7.47
C GLU A 62 -6.02 20.63 8.33
N PRO A 63 -6.29 21.94 8.14
CA PRO A 63 -5.65 22.99 8.91
C PRO A 63 -6.23 23.06 10.32
N TYR A 64 -5.42 23.58 11.25
CA TYR A 64 -5.88 23.85 12.60
C TYR A 64 -7.02 24.87 12.60
N ARG A 65 -8.04 24.62 13.43
CA ARG A 65 -9.21 25.49 13.59
C ARG A 65 -9.40 25.80 15.06
N SER A 66 -9.65 27.07 15.38
CA SER A 66 -9.92 27.52 16.74
C SER A 66 -10.92 28.67 16.73
N GLU A 67 -11.62 28.88 17.84
CA GLU A 67 -12.47 30.06 18.03
C GLU A 67 -11.64 31.35 18.03
N ASP A 68 -10.40 31.26 18.53
CA ASP A 68 -9.42 32.33 18.50
C ASP A 68 -8.73 32.37 17.13
N LYS A 69 -9.10 33.35 16.30
CA LYS A 69 -8.56 33.52 14.94
C LYS A 69 -7.09 33.92 14.91
N PHE A 70 -6.58 34.58 15.94
CA PHE A 70 -5.16 34.90 16.04
C PHE A 70 -4.35 33.64 16.34
N LEU A 71 -4.85 32.80 17.25
CA LEU A 71 -4.25 31.51 17.55
C LEU A 71 -4.33 30.56 16.33
N GLU A 72 -5.48 30.53 15.65
CA GLU A 72 -5.69 29.75 14.43
C GLU A 72 -4.64 30.09 13.36
N LYS A 73 -4.45 31.39 13.09
CA LYS A 73 -3.45 31.87 12.14
C LYS A 73 -2.03 31.47 12.58
N ALA A 74 -1.67 31.77 13.83
CA ALA A 74 -0.33 31.53 14.35
C ALA A 74 0.05 30.04 14.35
N VAL A 75 -0.88 29.13 14.68
CA VAL A 75 -0.64 27.68 14.67
C VAL A 75 -0.48 27.17 13.24
N ASN A 76 -1.30 27.63 12.29
CA ASN A 76 -1.18 27.24 10.88
C ASN A 76 0.12 27.75 10.24
N GLU A 77 0.54 28.98 10.55
CA GLU A 77 1.82 29.50 10.07
C GLU A 77 3.00 28.74 10.70
N TYR A 78 2.91 28.41 12.00
CA TYR A 78 3.89 27.57 12.69
C TYR A 78 3.99 26.18 12.05
N GLU A 79 2.87 25.55 11.67
CA GLU A 79 2.85 24.28 10.95
C GLU A 79 3.55 24.37 9.59
N SER A 80 3.35 25.48 8.86
CA SER A 80 4.00 25.72 7.56
C SER A 80 5.48 26.12 7.65
N SER A 81 5.94 26.49 8.84
CA SER A 81 7.30 26.99 9.06
C SER A 81 8.37 25.88 8.99
N HIS A 82 9.61 26.26 8.71
CA HIS A 82 10.69 25.28 8.64
C HIS A 82 10.99 24.71 10.04
N TRP A 83 11.40 23.44 10.14
CA TRP A 83 11.64 22.79 11.44
C TRP A 83 12.66 23.52 12.33
N LEU A 84 13.60 24.27 11.72
CA LEU A 84 14.54 25.13 12.44
C LEU A 84 13.84 26.34 13.08
N GLU A 85 12.85 26.93 12.42
CA GLU A 85 12.08 28.04 12.97
C GLU A 85 11.18 27.54 14.10
N GLN A 86 10.60 26.34 13.94
CA GLN A 86 9.87 25.65 15.00
C GLN A 86 10.75 25.40 16.24
N MET A 87 12.02 25.02 16.06
CA MET A 87 12.94 24.69 17.14
C MET A 87 13.61 25.91 17.80
N TYR A 88 14.01 26.91 17.00
CA TYR A 88 14.93 27.96 17.44
C TYR A 88 14.32 29.37 17.47
N GLY A 89 13.12 29.55 16.92
CA GLY A 89 12.41 30.82 17.03
C GLY A 89 11.59 31.12 15.79
N PHE A 90 10.28 30.88 15.88
CA PHE A 90 9.31 31.26 14.88
C PHE A 90 8.85 32.71 15.10
N ASN A 91 8.72 33.48 14.01
CA ASN A 91 8.24 34.85 14.07
C ASN A 91 6.71 34.84 13.98
N ILE A 92 6.03 35.12 15.09
CA ILE A 92 4.57 35.02 15.24
C ILE A 92 3.96 36.42 15.27
N ASP A 93 2.82 36.59 14.60
CA ASP A 93 1.94 37.73 14.79
C ASP A 93 1.23 37.64 16.15
N TYR A 94 1.43 38.64 17.00
CA TYR A 94 0.81 38.69 18.34
C TYR A 94 -0.54 39.41 18.30
N PRO A 95 -1.54 38.94 19.09
CA PRO A 95 -2.80 39.64 19.24
C PRO A 95 -2.63 40.99 19.97
N GLU A 96 -3.55 41.92 19.71
CA GLU A 96 -3.59 43.23 20.39
C GLU A 96 -3.73 43.03 21.91
N GLY A 97 -2.77 43.55 22.68
CA GLY A 97 -2.68 43.40 24.14
C GLY A 97 -1.51 42.56 24.66
N VAL A 98 -0.77 41.86 23.78
CA VAL A 98 0.42 41.07 24.15
C VAL A 98 1.70 41.88 23.87
N GLU A 99 1.99 42.85 24.73
CA GLU A 99 3.16 43.73 24.58
C GLU A 99 4.39 43.28 25.40
N SER A 100 4.15 42.71 26.59
CA SER A 100 5.21 42.23 27.49
C SER A 100 5.93 41.00 26.92
N GLU A 101 7.27 40.95 27.09
CA GLU A 101 8.09 39.80 26.67
C GLU A 101 7.68 38.49 27.34
N GLU A 102 7.15 38.54 28.57
CA GLU A 102 6.61 37.37 29.26
C GLU A 102 5.33 36.86 28.59
N ALA A 103 4.42 37.77 28.26
CA ALA A 103 3.16 37.45 27.58
C ALA A 103 3.42 36.92 26.15
N LYS A 104 4.41 37.49 25.43
CA LYS A 104 4.86 36.95 24.13
C LYS A 104 5.38 35.53 24.27
N ARG A 105 6.19 35.24 25.29
CA ARG A 105 6.75 33.91 25.54
C ARG A 105 5.67 32.89 25.86
N GLU A 106 4.69 33.28 26.68
CA GLU A 106 3.54 32.44 27.02
C GLU A 106 2.68 32.14 25.78
N TYR A 107 2.43 33.14 24.95
CA TYR A 107 1.71 32.95 23.68
C TYR A 107 2.45 32.01 22.72
N ARG A 108 3.77 32.14 22.56
CA ARG A 108 4.57 31.20 21.74
C ARG A 108 4.47 29.76 22.26
N ARG A 109 4.50 29.57 23.58
CA ARG A 109 4.31 28.24 24.19
C ARG A 109 2.91 27.70 23.88
N LYS A 110 1.88 28.53 24.05
CA LYS A 110 0.50 28.15 23.72
C LYS A 110 0.35 27.70 22.25
N VAL A 111 0.94 28.45 21.31
CA VAL A 111 0.96 28.09 19.88
C VAL A 111 1.66 26.74 19.65
N SER A 112 2.84 26.53 20.26
CA SER A 112 3.59 25.28 20.15
C SER A 112 2.85 24.08 20.77
N ASP A 113 2.24 24.27 21.93
CA ASP A 113 1.50 23.22 22.65
C ASP A 113 0.24 22.82 21.87
N GLU A 114 -0.51 23.78 21.35
CA GLU A 114 -1.69 23.55 20.51
C GLU A 114 -1.30 22.89 19.18
N TYR A 115 -0.21 23.31 18.55
CA TYR A 115 0.33 22.63 17.38
C TYR A 115 0.66 21.16 17.69
N HIS A 116 1.40 20.88 18.76
CA HIS A 116 1.78 19.52 19.11
C HIS A 116 0.57 18.67 19.52
N LYS A 117 -0.45 19.27 20.13
CA LYS A 117 -1.72 18.61 20.42
C LYS A 117 -2.45 18.25 19.12
N HIS A 118 -2.58 19.21 18.20
CA HIS A 118 -3.20 19.00 16.89
C HIS A 118 -2.47 17.91 16.08
N GLN A 119 -1.12 17.92 16.05
CA GLN A 119 -0.34 16.87 15.39
C GLN A 119 -0.55 15.49 16.03
N ARG A 120 -0.66 15.42 17.36
CA ARG A 120 -0.98 14.15 18.03
C ARG A 120 -2.38 13.67 17.67
N GLU A 121 -3.38 14.55 17.62
CA GLU A 121 -4.75 14.21 17.22
C GLU A 121 -4.79 13.69 15.76
N LYS A 122 -4.07 14.34 14.83
CA LYS A 122 -3.89 13.85 13.44
C LYS A 122 -3.37 12.40 13.39
N HIS A 123 -2.53 12.00 14.35
CA HIS A 123 -1.89 10.68 14.38
C HIS A 123 -2.60 9.62 15.24
N VAL A 124 -3.17 9.99 16.38
CA VAL A 124 -3.79 9.08 17.39
C VAL A 124 -5.12 8.53 16.90
N ASP A 125 -5.96 9.35 16.26
CA ASP A 125 -7.23 8.90 15.68
C ASP A 125 -7.04 7.99 14.46
N SER A 126 -5.81 7.87 13.93
CA SER A 126 -5.54 6.98 12.81
C SER A 126 -5.60 5.51 13.20
N PHE A 127 -5.23 5.11 14.42
CA PHE A 127 -5.06 3.69 14.75
C PHE A 127 -6.38 2.96 15.02
N VAL A 128 -7.33 3.55 15.77
CA VAL A 128 -8.62 2.90 16.06
C VAL A 128 -9.59 3.03 14.87
N GLU A 129 -9.53 4.12 14.10
CA GLU A 129 -10.29 4.23 12.85
C GLU A 129 -9.60 3.54 11.65
N THR A 130 -8.46 2.85 11.82
CA THR A 130 -7.71 2.31 10.67
C THR A 130 -8.45 1.24 9.90
N MET A 131 -9.37 0.47 10.50
CA MET A 131 -10.04 -0.60 9.75
C MET A 131 -11.07 -0.06 8.76
N GLU A 132 -11.91 0.89 9.17
CA GLU A 132 -12.93 1.52 8.31
C GLU A 132 -12.27 2.46 7.28
N ASN A 133 -11.31 3.28 7.70
CA ASN A 133 -10.67 4.27 6.83
C ASN A 133 -9.73 3.69 5.77
N ARG A 134 -9.40 2.39 5.85
CA ARG A 134 -8.60 1.70 4.82
C ARG A 134 -9.46 1.28 3.63
N SER A 135 -10.73 0.96 3.84
CA SER A 135 -11.58 0.49 2.77
C SER A 135 -11.96 1.64 1.83
N PRO A 136 -11.80 1.48 0.50
CA PRO A 136 -12.19 2.50 -0.45
C PRO A 136 -13.71 2.74 -0.48
N VAL A 137 -14.53 1.79 0.01
CA VAL A 137 -16.00 1.87 -0.05
C VAL A 137 -16.57 3.05 0.73
N PHE A 138 -15.87 3.53 1.75
CA PHE A 138 -16.29 4.69 2.54
C PHE A 138 -16.10 6.03 1.82
N ASN A 139 -15.29 6.05 0.76
CA ASN A 139 -14.93 7.26 0.02
C ASN A 139 -15.56 7.31 -1.38
N LEU A 140 -16.33 6.29 -1.78
CA LEU A 140 -16.98 6.26 -3.09
C LEU A 140 -18.07 7.33 -3.26
N ASP A 141 -18.52 7.95 -2.16
CA ASP A 141 -19.42 9.10 -2.20
C ASP A 141 -18.72 10.37 -2.72
N ASN A 142 -17.39 10.43 -2.64
CA ASN A 142 -16.60 11.53 -3.20
C ASN A 142 -16.38 11.32 -4.71
N GLN A 143 -16.84 12.27 -5.53
CA GLN A 143 -16.80 12.16 -6.99
C GLN A 143 -15.37 11.94 -7.53
N GLU A 144 -14.39 12.70 -7.07
CA GLU A 144 -13.00 12.58 -7.55
C GLU A 144 -12.41 11.21 -7.19
N PHE A 145 -12.64 10.76 -5.95
CA PHE A 145 -12.21 9.44 -5.50
C PHE A 145 -12.87 8.33 -6.33
N ALA A 146 -14.19 8.40 -6.52
CA ALA A 146 -14.96 7.43 -7.28
C ALA A 146 -14.52 7.35 -8.74
N GLU A 147 -14.28 8.49 -9.39
CA GLU A 147 -13.78 8.53 -10.77
C GLU A 147 -12.41 7.87 -10.91
N ARG A 148 -11.49 8.13 -9.98
CA ARG A 148 -10.16 7.48 -9.97
C ARG A 148 -10.28 5.97 -9.72
N PHE A 149 -11.11 5.58 -8.75
CA PHE A 149 -11.35 4.17 -8.44
C PHE A 149 -11.96 3.42 -9.62
N ASN A 150 -13.00 3.98 -10.25
CA ASN A 150 -13.66 3.39 -11.41
C ASN A 150 -12.68 3.25 -12.59
N ARG A 151 -11.86 4.27 -12.87
CA ARG A 151 -10.82 4.21 -13.91
C ARG A 151 -9.82 3.08 -13.67
N LEU A 152 -9.43 2.86 -12.41
CA LEU A 152 -8.56 1.75 -12.03
C LEU A 152 -9.24 0.41 -12.29
N VAL A 153 -10.47 0.24 -11.83
CA VAL A 153 -11.26 -1.00 -12.00
C VAL A 153 -11.52 -1.29 -13.47
N ASP A 154 -11.82 -0.27 -14.27
CA ASP A 154 -11.98 -0.39 -15.71
C ASP A 154 -10.68 -0.86 -16.36
N HIS A 155 -9.54 -0.28 -16.00
CA HIS A 155 -8.24 -0.73 -16.51
C HIS A 155 -7.94 -2.18 -16.12
N VAL A 156 -8.29 -2.60 -14.89
CA VAL A 156 -8.19 -4.01 -14.46
C VAL A 156 -9.08 -4.90 -15.33
N THR A 157 -10.34 -4.50 -15.53
CA THR A 157 -11.34 -5.24 -16.32
C THR A 157 -10.88 -5.47 -17.77
N HIS A 158 -10.29 -4.46 -18.40
CA HIS A 158 -9.80 -4.56 -19.78
C HIS A 158 -8.51 -5.38 -19.91
N ASN A 159 -7.79 -5.63 -18.81
CA ASN A 159 -6.45 -6.26 -18.83
C ASN A 159 -6.34 -7.48 -17.89
N LEU A 160 -7.45 -8.15 -17.57
CA LEU A 160 -7.50 -9.24 -16.58
C LEU A 160 -6.45 -10.33 -16.82
N SER A 161 -6.12 -10.65 -18.07
CA SER A 161 -5.13 -11.67 -18.43
C SER A 161 -3.70 -11.38 -17.91
N TYR A 162 -3.39 -10.11 -17.62
CA TYR A 162 -2.08 -9.71 -17.11
C TYR A 162 -2.03 -9.68 -15.58
N PHE A 163 -3.19 -9.63 -14.92
CA PHE A 163 -3.29 -9.64 -13.48
C PHE A 163 -3.23 -11.06 -12.91
N SER A 164 -2.86 -11.17 -11.64
CA SER A 164 -2.76 -12.45 -10.95
C SER A 164 -4.15 -13.00 -10.60
N ALA A 165 -4.22 -14.31 -10.32
CA ALA A 165 -5.46 -14.94 -9.88
C ALA A 165 -6.07 -14.27 -8.63
N PRO A 166 -5.30 -13.84 -7.61
CA PRO A 166 -5.86 -13.07 -6.49
C PRO A 166 -6.55 -11.76 -6.90
N VAL A 167 -5.99 -10.99 -7.85
CA VAL A 167 -6.65 -9.77 -8.34
C VAL A 167 -7.94 -10.13 -9.06
N VAL A 168 -7.93 -11.17 -9.89
CA VAL A 168 -9.11 -11.65 -10.62
C VAL A 168 -10.19 -12.11 -9.65
N GLU A 169 -9.84 -12.84 -8.59
CA GLU A 169 -10.79 -13.28 -7.56
C GLU A 169 -11.47 -12.10 -6.85
N CYS A 170 -10.70 -11.09 -6.45
CA CYS A 170 -11.28 -9.86 -5.87
C CYS A 170 -12.17 -9.13 -6.89
N TRP A 171 -11.75 -9.04 -8.15
CA TRP A 171 -12.56 -8.44 -9.22
C TRP A 171 -13.87 -9.20 -9.44
N GLU A 172 -13.84 -10.54 -9.45
CA GLU A 172 -15.05 -11.36 -9.57
C GLU A 172 -16.00 -11.11 -8.40
N LYS A 173 -15.50 -11.08 -7.16
CA LYS A 173 -16.30 -10.80 -5.96
C LYS A 173 -16.93 -9.40 -5.99
N MET A 174 -16.18 -8.38 -6.43
CA MET A 174 -16.68 -7.01 -6.58
C MET A 174 -17.87 -6.89 -7.55
N ARG A 175 -18.03 -7.82 -8.50
CA ARG A 175 -19.17 -7.79 -9.43
C ARG A 175 -20.48 -8.21 -8.79
N PHE A 176 -20.41 -8.99 -7.71
CA PHE A 176 -21.60 -9.55 -7.04
C PHE A 176 -21.88 -8.90 -5.68
N LEU A 177 -20.86 -8.31 -5.07
CA LEU A 177 -20.96 -7.62 -3.79
C LEU A 177 -21.10 -6.11 -4.06
N SER A 178 -22.09 -5.45 -3.45
CA SER A 178 -22.23 -3.99 -3.55
C SER A 178 -21.36 -3.29 -2.51
N PRO A 179 -20.87 -2.05 -2.77
CA PRO A 179 -20.04 -1.34 -1.80
C PRO A 179 -20.78 -1.08 -0.48
N GLU A 180 -22.09 -0.84 -0.54
CA GLU A 180 -22.94 -0.63 0.64
C GLU A 180 -22.97 -1.85 1.57
N LYS A 181 -22.95 -3.08 1.01
CA LYS A 181 -22.92 -4.30 1.83
C LYS A 181 -21.62 -4.38 2.63
N VAL A 182 -20.48 -4.13 1.98
CA VAL A 182 -19.17 -4.10 2.64
C VAL A 182 -19.14 -3.01 3.71
N ARG A 183 -19.64 -1.80 3.39
CA ARG A 183 -19.75 -0.69 4.35
C ARG A 183 -20.56 -1.08 5.58
N ASN A 184 -21.67 -1.79 5.39
CA ASN A 184 -22.54 -2.24 6.49
C ASN A 184 -21.86 -3.30 7.37
N GLU A 185 -21.04 -4.19 6.80
CA GLU A 185 -20.28 -5.17 7.59
C GLU A 185 -19.31 -4.47 8.54
N TYR A 186 -18.54 -3.49 8.06
CA TYR A 186 -17.69 -2.65 8.89
C TYR A 186 -18.45 -1.93 10.01
N VAL A 187 -19.56 -1.25 9.67
CA VAL A 187 -20.39 -0.54 10.66
C VAL A 187 -20.99 -1.50 11.68
N SER A 188 -21.36 -2.71 11.28
CA SER A 188 -21.91 -3.72 12.18
C SER A 188 -20.85 -4.23 13.16
N LEU A 189 -19.64 -4.53 12.68
CA LEU A 189 -18.52 -4.96 13.52
C LEU A 189 -18.14 -3.88 14.53
N ARG A 190 -18.14 -2.61 14.11
CA ARG A 190 -17.92 -1.47 15.00
C ARG A 190 -18.94 -1.40 16.12
N ARG A 191 -20.24 -1.48 15.81
CA ARG A 191 -21.31 -1.44 16.82
C ARG A 191 -21.19 -2.57 17.85
N VAL A 192 -20.80 -3.76 17.38
CA VAL A 192 -20.54 -4.91 18.27
C VAL A 192 -19.35 -4.61 19.17
N ASN A 193 -18.25 -4.09 18.62
CA ASN A 193 -17.05 -3.74 19.38
C ASN A 193 -17.27 -2.63 20.41
N GLU A 194 -18.14 -1.65 20.12
CA GLU A 194 -18.52 -0.61 21.10
C GLU A 194 -19.20 -1.19 22.35
N SER A 195 -19.84 -2.36 22.23
CA SER A 195 -20.54 -3.03 23.32
C SER A 195 -19.74 -4.20 23.94
N ALA A 196 -18.58 -4.52 23.37
CA ALA A 196 -17.76 -5.66 23.79
C ALA A 196 -16.72 -5.24 24.84
N CYS A 197 -16.45 -6.12 25.81
CA CYS A 197 -15.39 -5.90 26.80
C CYS A 197 -13.98 -6.06 26.21
N GLU A 198 -13.86 -6.77 25.09
CA GLU A 198 -12.62 -7.01 24.35
C GLU A 198 -12.87 -6.77 22.86
N PRO A 199 -11.88 -6.24 22.11
CA PRO A 199 -12.04 -5.99 20.68
C PRO A 199 -12.15 -7.31 19.91
N ILE A 200 -13.25 -7.47 19.17
CA ILE A 200 -13.48 -8.60 18.27
C ILE A 200 -12.88 -8.23 16.90
N GLU A 201 -11.87 -8.99 16.50
CA GLU A 201 -11.23 -8.91 15.19
C GLU A 201 -11.85 -9.96 14.25
N GLU A 202 -12.98 -9.63 13.62
CA GLU A 202 -13.56 -10.46 12.56
C GLU A 202 -13.03 -10.03 11.17
N PRO A 203 -12.63 -11.00 10.31
CA PRO A 203 -12.20 -10.69 8.96
C PRO A 203 -13.40 -10.28 8.11
N ILE A 204 -13.37 -9.05 7.59
CA ILE A 204 -14.37 -8.54 6.64
C ILE A 204 -13.93 -8.86 5.21
N GLU A 205 -14.83 -9.40 4.41
CA GLU A 205 -14.56 -9.68 3.00
C GLU A 205 -14.69 -8.40 2.18
N ASP A 206 -13.56 -7.67 2.07
CA ASP A 206 -13.48 -6.44 1.28
C ASP A 206 -12.68 -6.65 -0.01
N PRO A 207 -13.35 -7.01 -1.12
CA PRO A 207 -12.66 -7.19 -2.38
C PRO A 207 -12.23 -5.86 -3.03
N TYR A 208 -12.84 -4.73 -2.64
CA TYR A 208 -12.47 -3.40 -3.13
C TYR A 208 -11.10 -2.99 -2.59
N LEU A 209 -10.90 -3.17 -1.28
CA LEU A 209 -9.60 -2.99 -0.64
C LEU A 209 -8.58 -4.03 -1.15
N GLY A 210 -9.04 -5.28 -1.31
CA GLY A 210 -8.22 -6.40 -1.79
C GLY A 210 -7.50 -6.08 -3.10
N ILE A 211 -8.23 -5.60 -4.12
CA ILE A 211 -7.63 -5.20 -5.41
C ILE A 211 -6.50 -4.20 -5.21
N LEU A 212 -6.72 -3.12 -4.44
CA LEU A 212 -5.74 -2.06 -4.26
C LEU A 212 -4.47 -2.57 -3.57
N LEU A 213 -4.64 -3.36 -2.51
CA LEU A 213 -3.52 -3.95 -1.75
C LEU A 213 -2.71 -4.93 -2.58
N ILE A 214 -3.38 -5.81 -3.33
CA ILE A 214 -2.72 -6.82 -4.16
C ILE A 214 -1.98 -6.16 -5.32
N ILE A 215 -2.59 -5.19 -6.02
CA ILE A 215 -1.93 -4.43 -7.09
C ILE A 215 -0.66 -3.76 -6.57
N ARG A 216 -0.75 -3.07 -5.43
CA ARG A 216 0.39 -2.40 -4.80
C ARG A 216 1.50 -3.38 -4.44
N HIS A 217 1.14 -4.50 -3.84
CA HIS A 217 2.10 -5.54 -3.45
C HIS A 217 2.78 -6.15 -4.67
N GLU A 218 2.01 -6.58 -5.66
CA GLU A 218 2.55 -7.26 -6.84
C GLU A 218 3.37 -6.35 -7.74
N TYR A 219 3.00 -5.08 -7.90
CA TYR A 219 3.85 -4.12 -8.59
C TYR A 219 5.22 -3.98 -7.92
N ARG A 220 5.26 -3.95 -6.57
CA ARG A 220 6.53 -3.92 -5.83
C ARG A 220 7.34 -5.19 -6.06
N GLU A 221 6.71 -6.38 -6.04
CA GLU A 221 7.39 -7.64 -6.34
C GLU A 221 7.94 -7.70 -7.77
N LEU A 222 7.20 -7.17 -8.75
CA LEU A 222 7.64 -7.06 -10.14
C LEU A 222 8.89 -6.17 -10.25
N ASN A 223 8.92 -5.05 -9.53
CA ASN A 223 10.00 -4.06 -9.56
C ASN A 223 11.13 -4.28 -8.54
N LYS A 224 11.06 -5.33 -7.71
CA LYS A 224 12.15 -5.68 -6.78
C LYS A 224 13.47 -5.91 -7.54
N PRO A 225 14.60 -5.31 -7.08
CA PRO A 225 15.89 -5.56 -7.68
C PRO A 225 16.31 -7.03 -7.58
N LEU A 226 17.11 -7.51 -8.53
CA LEU A 226 17.58 -8.90 -8.53
C LEU A 226 18.35 -9.25 -7.25
N LYS A 227 19.14 -8.30 -6.72
CA LYS A 227 19.91 -8.48 -5.49
C LYS A 227 19.03 -8.84 -4.28
N THR A 228 17.88 -8.19 -4.11
CA THR A 228 16.93 -8.49 -3.02
C THR A 228 16.25 -9.83 -3.23
N LYS A 229 15.88 -10.18 -4.47
CA LYS A 229 15.30 -11.50 -4.78
C LYS A 229 16.27 -12.63 -4.42
N TRP A 230 17.55 -12.48 -4.74
CA TRP A 230 18.59 -13.44 -4.35
C TRP A 230 18.80 -13.48 -2.83
N ALA A 231 18.83 -12.33 -2.16
CA ALA A 231 18.98 -12.27 -0.71
C ALA A 231 17.81 -12.98 0.02
N GLU A 232 16.56 -12.75 -0.41
CA GLU A 232 15.38 -13.45 0.13
C GLU A 232 15.45 -14.96 -0.11
N PHE A 233 15.87 -15.39 -1.30
CA PHE A 233 16.06 -16.80 -1.63
C PHE A 233 17.08 -17.47 -0.69
N TRP A 234 18.24 -16.85 -0.49
CA TRP A 234 19.27 -17.34 0.43
C TRP A 234 18.80 -17.32 1.89
N PHE A 235 18.07 -16.29 2.29
CA PHE A 235 17.48 -16.19 3.62
C PHE A 235 16.46 -17.30 3.88
N ASN A 236 15.59 -17.58 2.90
CA ASN A 236 14.60 -18.67 2.98
C ASN A 236 15.27 -20.05 3.01
N LEU A 237 16.32 -20.28 2.22
CA LEU A 237 17.08 -21.53 2.26
C LEU A 237 17.75 -21.75 3.63
N THR A 238 18.33 -20.70 4.21
CA THR A 238 18.96 -20.80 5.53
C THR A 238 17.93 -21.05 6.62
N THR A 239 16.77 -20.37 6.60
CA THR A 239 15.68 -20.61 7.57
C THR A 239 15.01 -21.99 7.42
N ILE A 240 14.88 -22.52 6.20
CA ILE A 240 14.43 -23.91 5.98
C ILE A 240 15.41 -24.89 6.63
N ARG A 241 16.72 -24.68 6.45
CA ARG A 241 17.75 -25.49 7.10
C ARG A 241 17.65 -25.44 8.63
N TYR A 242 17.36 -24.26 9.21
CA TYR A 242 17.11 -24.12 10.64
C TYR A 242 15.81 -24.81 11.10
N ARG A 243 14.70 -24.70 10.37
CA ARG A 243 13.43 -25.38 10.69
C ARG A 243 13.58 -26.91 10.63
N VAL A 244 14.22 -27.42 9.58
CA VAL A 244 14.49 -28.87 9.42
C VAL A 244 15.40 -29.35 10.56
N ARG A 245 16.48 -28.63 10.88
CA ARG A 245 17.38 -28.98 12.00
C ARG A 245 16.65 -28.97 13.35
N ARG A 246 15.71 -28.04 13.56
CA ARG A 246 14.89 -27.97 14.78
C ARG A 246 13.93 -29.17 14.88
N ILE A 247 13.32 -29.58 13.78
CA ILE A 247 12.43 -30.77 13.73
C ILE A 247 13.22 -32.06 14.00
N PHE A 248 14.41 -32.21 13.41
CA PHE A 248 15.28 -33.36 13.63
C PHE A 248 15.84 -33.42 15.06
N ASN A 249 16.23 -32.29 15.64
CA ASN A 249 16.66 -32.24 17.04
C ASN A 249 15.51 -32.49 18.02
N LYS A 250 14.28 -32.09 17.69
CA LYS A 250 13.10 -32.36 18.52
C LYS A 250 12.76 -33.85 18.53
N LYS A 251 12.90 -34.59 17.42
CA LYS A 251 12.73 -36.06 17.41
C LYS A 251 13.78 -36.78 18.27
N ARG A 252 15.03 -36.31 18.27
CA ARG A 252 16.12 -36.91 19.04
C ARG A 252 15.98 -36.81 20.57
N GLN A 253 15.08 -35.94 21.06
CA GLN A 253 14.76 -35.82 22.49
C GLN A 253 13.65 -36.77 22.97
N TRP A 254 12.99 -37.50 22.06
CA TRP A 254 11.91 -38.45 22.40
C TRP A 254 12.33 -39.92 22.28
N ASP A 255 13.57 -40.18 21.84
CA ASP A 255 14.15 -41.54 21.70
C ASP A 255 15.14 -41.87 22.85
N VAL A 256 14.95 -41.28 24.05
CA VAL A 256 15.66 -41.63 25.31
C VAL A 256 14.67 -42.24 26.28
#